data_AF-A0A1U8I908-F1
#
_entry.id   AF-A0A1U8I908-F1
#
_cell.length_a   1.000
_cell.length_b   1.000
_cell.length_c   1.000
_cell.angle_alpha   90.00
_cell.angle_beta   90.00
_cell.angle_gamma   90.00
#
_symmetry.space_group_name_H-M   'P 1'
#
loop_
_entity.id
_entity.type
_entity.pdbx_description
1 polymer ?
#
loop_
_entity_poly.entity_id
_entity_poly.type
_entity_poly.pdbx_seq_one_letter_code
_entity_poly.pdbx_strand_id
1 'polypeptide(L)'
;MGNLLILFIASLGLCLFVALLYVLYNYWWVTHRVQFIMSSQGIRGPPYEFIHGNNKQILQMQKEAYSKLMALTHDIFPRVLPHVYSYIKKYGKNYLSWNGVQAQLVITDPELQGDSLVTSESEKRARQRKLANYAFHGESLKNMIPAIIASVETMLEKWKGKEGKEMEVFQEFGLLTSEMISRTAFSSSYLEGEKIFDMLMKLSAITGRNMYKAKILFIGKFWEPADEIESDKLAKMIHDSVMKIVKQKEEKVMTREADNFGRDFLGLLLNAYHDPDEKIRLSIQYVVGECKSSYFAGQKTTNSLLAWTILLLAINADWQDKARAEVIEVFGNQNPNSQGIAKLKIITMIINETLRLYPPVHGVVRKVEREV
;
A
#
# COMPACT_ATOMS: atom_id res chain seq x y z
N MET A 1 8.47 -44.11 -39.18
CA MET A 1 9.03 -42.99 -38.38
C MET A 1 8.97 -41.64 -39.09
N GLY A 2 9.19 -41.53 -40.42
CA GLY A 2 9.16 -40.25 -41.14
C GLY A 2 7.84 -39.47 -41.08
N ASN A 3 6.68 -40.12 -41.24
CA ASN A 3 5.38 -39.42 -41.20
C ASN A 3 5.04 -38.82 -39.83
N LEU A 4 5.47 -39.47 -38.74
CA LEU A 4 5.22 -38.97 -37.38
C LEU A 4 6.07 -37.72 -37.09
N LEU A 5 7.31 -37.69 -37.60
CA LEU A 5 8.20 -36.53 -37.49
C LEU A 5 7.66 -35.33 -38.28
N ILE A 6 7.13 -35.55 -39.49
CA ILE A 6 6.52 -34.50 -40.32
C ILE A 6 5.28 -33.91 -39.62
N LEU A 7 4.40 -34.75 -39.07
CA LEU A 7 3.22 -34.29 -38.32
C LEU A 7 3.62 -33.50 -37.06
N PHE A 8 4.67 -33.92 -36.35
CA PHE A 8 5.17 -33.20 -35.19
C PHE A 8 5.74 -31.82 -35.56
N ILE A 9 6.54 -31.74 -36.62
CA ILE A 9 7.10 -30.47 -37.12
C ILE A 9 6.00 -29.53 -37.61
N ALA A 10 5.00 -30.05 -38.33
CA ALA A 10 3.87 -29.26 -38.80
C ALA A 10 3.02 -28.72 -37.63
N SER A 11 2.79 -29.54 -36.60
CA SER A 11 2.09 -29.13 -35.38
C SER A 11 2.87 -28.04 -34.61
N LEU A 12 4.18 -28.22 -34.45
CA LEU A 12 5.05 -27.22 -33.81
C LEU A 12 5.06 -25.91 -34.60
N GLY A 13 5.14 -25.98 -35.94
CA GLY A 13 5.09 -24.82 -36.82
C GLY A 13 3.77 -24.06 -36.72
N LEU A 14 2.63 -24.77 -36.68
CA LEU A 14 1.32 -24.17 -36.47
C LEU A 14 1.22 -23.47 -35.11
N CYS A 15 1.72 -24.11 -34.04
CA CYS A 15 1.76 -23.52 -32.71
C CYS A 15 2.59 -22.22 -32.67
N LEU A 16 3.77 -22.21 -33.31
CA LEU A 16 4.62 -21.01 -33.40
C LEU A 16 3.95 -19.90 -34.21
N PHE A 17 3.26 -20.24 -35.29
CA PHE A 17 2.54 -19.27 -36.11
C PHE A 17 1.37 -18.64 -35.35
N VAL A 18 0.56 -19.44 -34.63
CA VAL A 18 -0.52 -18.94 -33.77
C VAL A 18 0.03 -18.06 -32.66
N ALA A 19 1.14 -18.46 -32.02
CA ALA A 19 1.81 -17.64 -31.01
C ALA A 19 2.31 -16.31 -31.58
N LEU A 20 2.88 -16.31 -32.79
CA LEU A 20 3.33 -15.10 -33.48
C LEU A 20 2.16 -14.15 -33.77
N LEU A 21 1.06 -14.67 -34.32
CA LEU A 21 -0.16 -13.88 -34.56
C LEU A 21 -0.70 -13.27 -33.27
N TYR A 22 -0.73 -14.05 -32.20
CA TYR A 22 -1.17 -13.58 -30.88
C TYR A 22 -0.25 -12.45 -30.37
N VAL A 23 1.07 -12.58 -30.53
CA VAL A 23 2.04 -11.54 -30.15
C VAL A 23 1.84 -10.28 -30.99
N LEU A 24 1.77 -10.40 -32.32
CA LEU A 24 1.54 -9.26 -33.21
C LEU A 24 0.21 -8.56 -32.90
N TYR A 25 -0.86 -9.31 -32.65
CA TYR A 25 -2.14 -8.72 -32.30
C TYR A 25 -2.08 -7.94 -30.97
N ASN A 26 -1.60 -8.57 -29.89
CA ASN A 26 -1.65 -7.96 -28.56
C ASN A 26 -0.55 -6.93 -28.31
N TYR A 27 0.68 -7.18 -28.77
CA TYR A 27 1.84 -6.34 -28.49
C TYR A 27 2.05 -5.23 -29.52
N TRP A 28 1.46 -5.34 -30.71
CA TRP A 28 1.59 -4.34 -31.78
C TRP A 28 0.26 -3.73 -32.19
N TRP A 29 -0.71 -4.52 -32.66
CA TRP A 29 -1.97 -3.98 -33.19
C TRP A 29 -2.80 -3.27 -32.12
N VAL A 30 -3.08 -3.94 -31.00
CA VAL A 30 -3.91 -3.38 -29.91
C VAL A 30 -3.25 -2.13 -29.31
N THR A 31 -1.95 -2.16 -29.05
CA THR A 31 -1.22 -1.04 -28.44
C THR A 31 -1.21 0.19 -29.35
N HIS A 32 -0.88 0.05 -30.64
CA HIS A 32 -0.93 1.15 -31.59
C HIS A 32 -2.36 1.66 -31.83
N ARG A 33 -3.36 0.77 -31.87
CA ARG A 33 -4.77 1.17 -31.99
C ARG A 33 -5.20 2.03 -30.81
N VAL A 34 -4.92 1.60 -29.58
CA VAL A 34 -5.24 2.38 -28.36
C VAL A 34 -4.52 3.72 -28.36
N GLN A 35 -3.23 3.75 -28.71
CA GLN A 35 -2.47 5.00 -28.79
C GLN A 35 -3.09 5.98 -29.80
N PHE A 36 -3.50 5.48 -30.97
CA PHE A 36 -4.16 6.28 -32.01
C PHE A 36 -5.50 6.84 -31.53
N ILE A 37 -6.37 5.99 -30.96
CA ILE A 37 -7.68 6.39 -30.44
C ILE A 37 -7.55 7.45 -29.35
N MET A 38 -6.62 7.26 -28.40
CA MET A 38 -6.40 8.25 -27.34
C MET A 38 -5.87 9.58 -27.90
N SER A 39 -4.96 9.50 -28.87
CA SER A 39 -4.39 10.69 -29.52
C SER A 39 -5.44 11.47 -30.32
N SER A 40 -6.39 10.79 -30.97
CA SER A 40 -7.49 11.44 -31.69
C SER A 40 -8.49 12.14 -30.77
N GLN A 41 -8.57 11.69 -29.50
CA GLN A 41 -9.32 12.36 -28.42
C GLN A 41 -8.51 13.48 -27.73
N GLY A 42 -7.30 13.79 -28.21
CA GLY A 42 -6.43 14.82 -27.64
C GLY A 42 -5.56 14.36 -26.47
N ILE A 43 -5.67 13.10 -26.05
CA ILE A 43 -4.86 12.52 -24.98
C ILE A 43 -3.54 12.01 -25.56
N ARG A 44 -2.47 12.78 -25.33
CA ARG A 44 -1.11 12.45 -25.80
C ARG A 44 -0.32 11.73 -24.71
N GLY A 45 0.84 11.19 -25.07
CA GLY A 45 1.71 10.47 -24.15
C GLY A 45 3.01 10.01 -24.79
N PRO A 46 3.98 9.50 -24.01
CA PRO A 46 5.15 8.82 -24.56
C PRO A 46 4.74 7.69 -25.51
N PRO A 47 5.51 7.47 -26.60
CA PRO A 47 5.24 6.36 -27.51
C PRO A 47 5.38 5.02 -26.81
N TYR A 48 4.58 4.04 -27.23
CA TYR A 48 4.75 2.67 -26.78
C TYR A 48 6.05 2.07 -27.32
N GLU A 49 6.87 1.47 -26.45
CA GLU A 49 8.00 0.63 -26.86
C GLU A 49 7.63 -0.85 -26.76
N PHE A 50 7.98 -1.63 -27.78
CA PHE A 50 7.62 -3.04 -27.86
C PHE A 50 8.04 -3.83 -26.61
N ILE A 51 7.09 -4.60 -26.05
CA ILE A 51 7.19 -5.41 -24.82
C ILE A 51 7.24 -4.61 -23.52
N HIS A 52 8.01 -3.51 -23.48
CA HIS A 52 8.36 -2.84 -22.23
C HIS A 52 7.53 -1.59 -21.96
N GLY A 53 6.78 -1.08 -22.94
CA GLY A 53 6.04 0.17 -22.78
C GLY A 53 7.00 1.31 -22.43
N ASN A 54 6.74 2.05 -21.35
CA ASN A 54 7.61 3.14 -20.89
C ASN A 54 8.50 2.73 -19.71
N ASN A 55 8.52 1.45 -19.35
CA ASN A 55 9.10 0.97 -18.10
C ASN A 55 10.60 1.24 -17.98
N LYS A 56 11.38 1.02 -19.06
CA LYS A 56 12.83 1.25 -19.06
C LYS A 56 13.16 2.72 -18.83
N GLN A 57 12.44 3.62 -19.51
CA GLN A 57 12.59 5.05 -19.35
C GLN A 57 12.22 5.50 -17.92
N ILE A 58 11.11 5.00 -17.38
CA ILE A 58 10.67 5.31 -16.01
C ILE A 58 11.72 4.88 -14.99
N LEU A 59 12.25 3.65 -15.12
CA LEU A 59 13.30 3.13 -14.23
C LEU A 59 14.59 3.95 -14.30
N GLN A 60 14.98 4.39 -15.50
CA GLN A 60 16.16 5.24 -15.68
C GLN A 60 15.97 6.60 -15.00
N MET A 61 14.82 7.26 -15.21
CA MET A 61 14.48 8.53 -14.55
C MET A 61 14.47 8.39 -13.02
N GLN A 62 13.92 7.28 -12.50
CA GLN A 62 13.94 6.98 -11.07
C GLN A 62 15.37 6.79 -10.57
N LYS A 63 16.21 6.03 -11.26
CA LYS A 63 17.60 5.80 -10.86
C LYS A 63 18.40 7.11 -10.81
N GLU A 64 18.26 7.95 -11.84
CA GLU A 64 18.92 9.26 -11.90
C GLU A 64 18.45 10.19 -10.79
N ALA A 65 17.14 10.27 -10.55
CA ALA A 65 16.61 10.99 -9.40
C ALA A 65 17.23 10.42 -8.12
N TYR A 66 17.11 9.10 -7.88
CA TYR A 66 17.55 8.40 -6.67
C TYR A 66 19.03 8.53 -6.34
N SER A 67 19.88 8.71 -7.36
CA SER A 67 21.33 8.89 -7.20
C SER A 67 21.75 10.23 -6.60
N LYS A 68 20.89 11.25 -6.61
CA LYS A 68 21.22 12.60 -6.13
C LYS A 68 20.70 12.81 -4.71
N LEU A 69 21.52 13.48 -3.89
CA LEU A 69 21.11 14.00 -2.60
C LEU A 69 19.93 14.97 -2.78
N MET A 70 18.96 14.90 -1.89
CA MET A 70 17.79 15.76 -1.91
C MET A 70 18.06 16.97 -1.01
N ALA A 71 17.92 18.17 -1.56
CA ALA A 71 17.89 19.39 -0.75
C ALA A 71 16.64 19.38 0.14
N LEU A 72 16.69 20.09 1.27
CA LEU A 72 15.53 20.28 2.13
C LEU A 72 14.58 21.29 1.47
N THR A 73 13.75 20.80 0.55
CA THR A 73 12.73 21.58 -0.18
C THR A 73 11.37 20.92 -0.04
N HIS A 74 10.31 21.74 -0.13
CA HIS A 74 8.94 21.27 -0.23
C HIS A 74 8.60 20.73 -1.63
N ASP A 75 9.33 21.14 -2.68
CA ASP A 75 9.12 20.61 -4.04
C ASP A 75 9.83 19.27 -4.23
N ILE A 76 9.21 18.20 -3.70
CA ILE A 76 9.71 16.82 -3.80
C ILE A 76 9.17 16.08 -5.04
N PHE A 77 8.20 16.65 -5.75
CA PHE A 77 7.51 15.95 -6.84
C PHE A 77 8.45 15.50 -7.98
N PRO A 78 9.41 16.33 -8.47
CA PRO A 78 10.38 15.91 -9.48
C PRO A 78 11.26 14.74 -9.03
N ARG A 79 11.40 14.56 -7.71
CA ARG A 79 12.27 13.55 -7.11
C ARG A 79 11.56 12.23 -6.88
N VAL A 80 10.33 12.29 -6.36
CA VAL A 80 9.52 11.13 -5.97
C VAL A 80 8.86 10.47 -7.19
N LEU A 81 8.35 11.28 -8.12
CA LEU A 81 7.71 10.81 -9.35
C LEU A 81 8.29 11.54 -10.58
N PRO A 82 9.59 11.33 -10.89
CA PRO A 82 10.28 12.05 -11.96
C PRO A 82 9.64 11.87 -13.34
N HIS A 83 9.13 10.68 -13.62
CA HIS A 83 8.44 10.36 -14.86
C HIS A 83 7.09 11.08 -14.98
N VAL A 84 6.30 11.13 -13.89
CA VAL A 84 5.03 11.87 -13.89
C VAL A 84 5.30 13.37 -14.07
N TYR A 85 6.24 13.92 -13.31
CA TYR A 85 6.62 15.33 -13.42
C TYR A 85 7.04 15.73 -14.84
N SER A 86 7.90 14.92 -15.46
CA SER A 86 8.36 15.18 -16.83
C SER A 86 7.27 14.98 -17.89
N TYR A 87 6.40 13.98 -17.73
CA TYR A 87 5.31 13.74 -18.66
C TYR A 87 4.20 14.78 -18.57
N ILE A 88 3.86 15.28 -17.38
CA ILE A 88 2.91 16.40 -17.24
C ILE A 88 3.40 17.61 -18.02
N LYS A 89 4.68 17.96 -17.86
CA LYS A 89 5.29 19.10 -18.58
C LYS A 89 5.26 18.94 -20.09
N LYS A 90 5.37 17.71 -20.59
CA LYS A 90 5.50 17.42 -22.03
C LYS A 90 4.16 17.15 -22.72
N TYR A 91 3.23 16.47 -22.05
CA TYR A 91 1.99 15.95 -22.64
C TYR A 91 0.72 16.55 -22.03
N GLY A 92 0.84 17.29 -20.91
CA GLY A 92 -0.29 17.88 -20.19
C GLY A 92 -0.69 17.06 -18.96
N LYS A 93 -1.64 17.59 -18.17
CA LYS A 93 -2.10 17.00 -16.89
C LYS A 93 -2.69 15.59 -17.05
N ASN A 94 -3.25 15.28 -18.22
CA ASN A 94 -3.81 13.97 -18.52
C ASN A 94 -3.06 13.40 -19.71
N TYR A 95 -2.47 12.21 -19.52
CA TYR A 95 -1.65 11.61 -20.57
C TYR A 95 -1.73 10.09 -20.54
N LEU A 96 -1.48 9.49 -21.70
CA LEU A 96 -1.39 8.05 -21.87
C LEU A 96 0.02 7.57 -21.50
N SER A 97 0.14 6.53 -20.69
CA SER A 97 1.39 5.85 -20.35
C SER A 97 1.26 4.35 -20.55
N TRP A 98 2.38 3.64 -20.65
CA TRP A 98 2.43 2.21 -20.90
C TRP A 98 3.20 1.48 -19.81
N ASN A 99 2.54 0.52 -19.15
CA ASN A 99 3.21 -0.47 -18.30
C ASN A 99 3.29 -1.81 -19.04
N GLY A 100 4.44 -2.10 -19.66
CA GLY A 100 4.52 -3.18 -20.65
C GLY A 100 3.51 -2.93 -21.77
N VAL A 101 2.67 -3.93 -22.07
CA VAL A 101 1.58 -3.83 -23.07
C VAL A 101 0.31 -3.14 -22.54
N GLN A 102 0.25 -2.85 -21.24
CA GLN A 102 -0.95 -2.29 -20.62
C GLN A 102 -0.96 -0.77 -20.73
N ALA A 103 -1.96 -0.23 -21.43
CA ALA A 103 -2.26 1.20 -21.44
C ALA A 103 -2.74 1.68 -20.06
N GLN A 104 -2.24 2.83 -19.64
CA GLN A 104 -2.60 3.51 -18.39
C GLN A 104 -2.91 4.98 -18.69
N LEU A 105 -4.15 5.41 -18.42
CA LEU A 105 -4.50 6.82 -18.43
C LEU A 105 -4.10 7.42 -17.09
N VAL A 106 -3.16 8.36 -17.11
CA VAL A 106 -2.73 9.10 -15.91
C VAL A 106 -3.50 10.41 -15.86
N ILE A 107 -4.26 10.61 -14.78
CA ILE A 107 -5.08 11.81 -14.56
C ILE A 107 -4.51 12.55 -13.36
N THR A 108 -3.98 13.75 -13.60
CA THR A 108 -3.44 14.61 -12.53
C THR A 108 -4.26 15.88 -12.32
N ASP A 109 -5.31 16.08 -13.10
CA ASP A 109 -6.26 17.17 -12.87
C ASP A 109 -7.18 16.87 -11.67
N PRO A 110 -7.16 17.69 -10.60
CA PRO A 110 -8.01 17.48 -9.42
C PRO A 110 -9.51 17.49 -9.76
N GLU A 111 -9.94 18.28 -10.75
CA GLU A 111 -11.37 18.38 -11.13
C GLU A 111 -11.88 17.06 -11.76
N LEU A 112 -10.99 16.32 -12.41
CA LEU A 112 -11.30 15.03 -13.05
C LEU A 112 -11.07 13.83 -12.12
N GLN A 113 -10.47 14.04 -10.95
CA GLN A 113 -10.34 12.99 -9.94
C GLN A 113 -11.69 12.69 -9.25
N GLY A 114 -12.70 13.57 -9.42
CA GLY A 114 -14.06 13.39 -8.92
C GLY A 114 -14.14 13.27 -7.40
N ASP A 115 -15.34 13.05 -6.87
CA ASP A 115 -15.55 12.70 -5.46
C ASP A 115 -14.96 11.31 -5.19
N SER A 116 -13.67 11.24 -4.84
CA SER A 116 -12.94 10.07 -4.33
C SER A 116 -13.66 8.72 -4.58
N LEU A 117 -13.80 8.34 -5.85
CA LEU A 117 -14.45 7.10 -6.26
C LEU A 117 -13.49 5.92 -6.06
N VAL A 118 -13.09 5.64 -4.81
CA VAL A 118 -12.69 4.29 -4.43
C VAL A 118 -13.92 3.35 -4.56
N THR A 119 -15.12 3.90 -4.70
CA THR A 119 -16.45 3.30 -4.88
C THR A 119 -16.74 2.88 -6.34
N SER A 120 -16.09 1.82 -6.84
CA SER A 120 -16.83 0.95 -7.77
C SER A 120 -17.40 -0.21 -6.95
N GLU A 121 -18.71 -0.13 -6.69
CA GLU A 121 -19.43 -1.12 -5.89
C GLU A 121 -19.62 -2.39 -6.71
N SER A 122 -18.83 -3.41 -6.39
CA SER A 122 -19.36 -4.78 -6.43
C SER A 122 -19.93 -5.10 -5.05
N GLU A 123 -21.00 -5.89 -4.97
CA GLU A 123 -21.63 -6.29 -3.70
C GLU A 123 -20.60 -6.85 -2.69
N LYS A 124 -19.61 -7.58 -3.22
CA LYS A 124 -18.47 -8.08 -2.45
C LYS A 124 -17.67 -6.95 -1.80
N ARG A 125 -17.29 -5.89 -2.53
CA ARG A 125 -16.55 -4.74 -1.97
C ARG A 125 -17.38 -3.94 -0.96
N ALA A 126 -18.69 -3.81 -1.19
CA ALA A 126 -19.60 -3.12 -0.27
C ALA A 126 -19.65 -3.83 1.10
N ARG A 127 -19.78 -5.17 1.10
CA ARG A 127 -19.76 -5.99 2.32
C ARG A 127 -18.41 -5.92 3.05
N GLN A 128 -17.31 -5.97 2.32
CA GLN A 128 -15.95 -5.86 2.88
C GLN A 128 -15.73 -4.51 3.57
N ARG A 129 -16.18 -3.41 2.94
CA ARG A 129 -16.15 -2.08 3.56
C ARG A 129 -17.00 -1.98 4.79
N LYS A 130 -18.18 -2.61 4.82
CA LYS A 130 -19.05 -2.57 6.00
C LYS A 130 -18.32 -3.08 7.24
N LEU A 131 -17.60 -4.20 7.14
CA LEU A 131 -16.83 -4.76 8.25
C LEU A 131 -15.65 -3.87 8.67
N ALA A 132 -14.85 -3.40 7.70
CA ALA A 132 -13.75 -2.47 8.00
C ALA A 132 -14.27 -1.17 8.62
N ASN A 133 -15.35 -0.61 8.11
CA ASN A 133 -15.98 0.61 8.63
C ASN A 133 -16.49 0.42 10.06
N TYR A 134 -16.98 -0.77 10.45
CA TYR A 134 -17.33 -1.06 11.84
C TYR A 134 -16.10 -1.12 12.75
N ALA A 135 -15.04 -1.78 12.30
CA ALA A 135 -13.80 -1.87 13.06
C ALA A 135 -13.10 -0.52 13.26
N PHE A 136 -13.25 0.37 12.29
CA PHE A 136 -12.70 1.74 12.32
C PHE A 136 -13.79 2.80 12.57
N HIS A 137 -14.94 2.41 13.13
CA HIS A 137 -15.98 3.36 13.52
C HIS A 137 -15.55 4.16 14.76
N GLY A 138 -16.16 5.33 14.99
CA GLY A 138 -15.77 6.26 16.06
C GLY A 138 -15.69 5.63 17.45
N GLU A 139 -16.59 4.72 17.80
CA GLU A 139 -16.56 4.01 19.09
C GLU A 139 -15.44 2.96 19.17
N SER A 140 -15.21 2.22 18.08
CA SER A 140 -14.10 1.26 17.97
C SER A 140 -12.75 1.95 18.05
N LEU A 141 -12.59 3.12 17.42
CA LEU A 141 -11.36 3.94 17.48
C LEU A 141 -11.09 4.44 18.90
N LYS A 142 -12.13 4.82 19.66
CA LYS A 142 -11.96 5.23 21.08
C LYS A 142 -11.37 4.10 21.93
N ASN A 143 -11.76 2.86 21.66
CA ASN A 143 -11.25 1.69 22.37
C ASN A 143 -9.78 1.37 22.04
N MET A 144 -9.23 1.92 20.95
CA MET A 144 -7.83 1.76 20.58
C MET A 144 -6.89 2.74 21.32
N ILE A 145 -7.41 3.85 21.84
CA ILE A 145 -6.60 4.92 22.47
C ILE A 145 -5.70 4.39 23.59
N PRO A 146 -6.17 3.57 24.56
CA PRO A 146 -5.30 3.07 25.63
C PRO A 146 -4.13 2.24 25.10
N ALA A 147 -4.37 1.41 24.08
CA ALA A 147 -3.33 0.60 23.47
C ALA A 147 -2.29 1.46 22.75
N ILE A 148 -2.72 2.52 22.05
CA ILE A 148 -1.84 3.49 21.39
C ILE A 148 -0.96 4.22 22.42
N ILE A 149 -1.55 4.69 23.52
CA ILE A 149 -0.82 5.35 24.61
C ILE A 149 0.25 4.41 25.16
N ALA A 150 -0.12 3.17 25.47
CA ALA A 150 0.83 2.19 26.01
C ALA A 150 1.98 1.87 25.02
N SER A 151 1.74 1.88 23.71
CA SER A 151 2.79 1.76 22.69
C SER A 151 3.74 2.97 22.72
N VAL A 152 3.19 4.18 22.79
CA VAL A 152 3.99 5.43 22.86
C VAL A 152 4.78 5.50 24.17
N GLU A 153 4.20 5.17 25.31
CA GLU A 153 4.89 5.11 26.61
C GLU A 153 6.07 4.12 26.58
N THR A 154 5.87 2.94 25.97
CA THR A 154 6.94 1.94 25.80
C THR A 154 8.10 2.49 24.97
N MET A 155 7.81 3.25 23.90
CA MET A 155 8.82 3.92 23.09
C MET A 155 9.54 5.02 23.89
N LEU A 156 8.79 5.89 24.59
CA LEU A 156 9.35 6.98 25.39
C LEU A 156 10.23 6.46 26.54
N GLU A 157 9.87 5.33 27.16
CA GLU A 157 10.71 4.68 28.17
C GLU A 157 12.07 4.27 27.60
N LYS A 158 12.10 3.72 26.38
CA LYS A 158 13.36 3.38 25.68
C LYS A 158 14.18 4.61 25.30
N TRP A 159 13.55 5.77 25.22
CA TRP A 159 14.20 7.03 24.90
C TRP A 159 14.80 7.73 26.13
N LYS A 160 14.37 7.37 27.35
CA LYS A 160 14.97 7.89 28.58
C LYS A 160 16.47 7.57 28.63
N GLY A 161 17.30 8.55 29.01
CA GLY A 161 18.75 8.37 29.06
C GLY A 161 19.45 8.42 27.69
N LYS A 162 18.70 8.77 26.63
CA LYS A 162 19.26 9.13 25.31
C LYS A 162 19.36 10.65 25.11
N GLU A 163 19.23 11.46 26.17
CA GLU A 163 19.38 12.91 26.05
C GLU A 163 20.79 13.26 25.50
N GLY A 164 20.83 14.13 24.49
CA GLY A 164 22.08 14.54 23.83
C GLY A 164 22.70 13.52 22.87
N LYS A 165 22.05 12.37 22.64
CA LYS A 165 22.50 11.37 21.65
C LYS A 165 21.69 11.48 20.36
N GLU A 166 22.37 11.32 19.23
CA GLU A 166 21.71 11.22 17.93
C GLU A 166 20.90 9.92 17.82
N MET A 167 19.74 9.99 17.18
CA MET A 167 18.82 8.86 17.02
C MET A 167 18.14 8.91 15.66
N GLU A 168 18.03 7.74 15.02
CA GLU A 168 17.33 7.58 13.74
C GLU A 168 15.82 7.38 14.02
N VAL A 169 15.07 8.48 13.99
CA VAL A 169 13.65 8.50 14.38
C VAL A 169 12.74 7.75 13.40
N PHE A 170 13.13 7.58 12.13
CA PHE A 170 12.31 6.86 11.14
C PHE A 170 12.20 5.36 11.45
N GLN A 171 13.28 4.75 11.94
CA GLN A 171 13.28 3.38 12.45
C GLN A 171 12.43 3.24 13.71
N GLU A 172 12.58 4.16 14.68
CA GLU A 172 11.81 4.14 15.92
C GLU A 172 10.30 4.26 15.67
N PHE A 173 9.89 5.16 14.77
CA PHE A 173 8.49 5.26 14.34
C PHE A 173 8.02 4.04 13.55
N GLY A 174 8.90 3.39 12.80
CA GLY A 174 8.63 2.09 12.18
C GLY A 174 8.24 1.02 13.20
N LEU A 175 8.97 0.94 14.32
CA LEU A 175 8.69 0.02 15.42
C LEU A 175 7.40 0.41 16.16
N LEU A 176 7.22 1.70 16.48
CA LEU A 176 6.02 2.21 17.14
C LEU A 176 4.75 1.88 16.36
N THR A 177 4.75 2.14 15.05
CA THR A 177 3.58 1.92 14.20
C THR A 177 3.28 0.43 14.00
N SER A 178 4.30 -0.43 13.99
CA SER A 178 4.16 -1.90 14.05
C SER A 178 3.44 -2.32 15.33
N GLU A 179 3.89 -1.79 16.46
CA GLU A 179 3.36 -2.12 17.76
C GLU A 179 1.91 -1.67 17.92
N MET A 180 1.61 -0.44 17.49
CA MET A 180 0.26 0.12 17.51
C MET A 180 -0.71 -0.76 16.74
N ILE A 181 -0.43 -1.10 15.47
CA ILE A 181 -1.35 -1.91 14.68
C ILE A 181 -1.50 -3.33 15.25
N SER A 182 -0.43 -3.90 15.80
CA SER A 182 -0.45 -5.23 16.42
C SER A 182 -1.35 -5.27 17.67
N ARG A 183 -1.22 -4.26 18.54
CA ARG A 183 -2.03 -4.14 19.76
C ARG A 183 -3.48 -3.78 19.46
N THR A 184 -3.73 -2.88 18.51
CA THR A 184 -5.09 -2.34 18.28
C THR A 184 -5.94 -3.19 17.34
N ALA A 185 -5.37 -3.72 16.25
CA ALA A 185 -6.12 -4.45 15.24
C ALA A 185 -6.14 -5.96 15.49
N PHE A 186 -5.10 -6.51 16.12
CA PHE A 186 -4.95 -7.97 16.24
C PHE A 186 -4.97 -8.47 17.68
N SER A 187 -4.84 -7.59 18.68
CA SER A 187 -4.64 -7.95 20.09
C SER A 187 -3.54 -9.01 20.26
N SER A 188 -2.51 -8.95 19.39
CA SER A 188 -1.40 -9.90 19.36
C SER A 188 -0.17 -9.33 20.06
N SER A 189 0.84 -10.17 20.29
CA SER A 189 2.10 -9.70 20.87
C SER A 189 2.89 -8.84 19.87
N TYR A 190 3.69 -7.92 20.41
CA TYR A 190 4.62 -7.06 19.67
C TYR A 190 5.49 -7.86 18.69
N LEU A 191 6.06 -8.99 19.15
CA LEU A 191 7.03 -9.80 18.39
C LEU A 191 6.43 -10.44 17.14
N GLU A 192 5.15 -10.81 17.19
CA GLU A 192 4.47 -11.45 16.06
C GLU A 192 4.13 -10.44 14.96
N GLY A 193 3.78 -9.22 15.35
CA GLY A 193 3.55 -8.11 14.42
C GLY A 193 4.82 -7.63 13.72
N GLU A 194 5.92 -7.46 14.47
CA GLU A 194 7.23 -7.08 13.95
C GLU A 194 7.71 -8.04 12.85
N LYS A 195 7.60 -9.36 13.08
CA LYS A 195 7.98 -10.37 12.09
C LYS A 195 7.11 -10.29 10.82
N ILE A 196 5.80 -10.10 10.96
CA ILE A 196 4.88 -9.96 9.82
C ILE A 196 5.25 -8.72 9.01
N PHE A 197 5.56 -7.61 9.69
CA PHE A 197 5.98 -6.38 9.04
C PHE A 197 7.26 -6.55 8.23
N ASP A 198 8.31 -7.12 8.81
CA ASP A 198 9.59 -7.31 8.12
C ASP A 198 9.42 -8.09 6.81
N MET A 199 8.57 -9.12 6.84
CA MET A 199 8.23 -9.89 5.65
C MET A 199 7.43 -9.07 4.64
N LEU A 200 6.45 -8.26 5.08
CA LEU A 200 5.69 -7.33 4.23
C LEU A 200 6.58 -6.25 3.61
N MET A 201 7.59 -5.76 4.33
CA MET A 201 8.58 -4.79 3.83
C MET A 201 9.41 -5.38 2.70
N LYS A 202 9.94 -6.59 2.90
CA LYS A 202 10.70 -7.32 1.88
C LYS A 202 9.83 -7.60 0.65
N LEU A 203 8.59 -8.06 0.87
CA LEU A 203 7.63 -8.31 -0.19
C LEU A 203 7.33 -7.02 -0.99
N SER A 204 7.05 -5.92 -0.30
CA SER A 204 6.80 -4.60 -0.92
C SER A 204 7.99 -4.10 -1.73
N ALA A 205 9.22 -4.32 -1.25
CA ALA A 205 10.44 -3.97 -1.99
C ALA A 205 10.63 -4.84 -3.25
N ILE A 206 10.30 -6.13 -3.19
CA ILE A 206 10.30 -7.02 -4.36
C ILE A 206 9.23 -6.58 -5.36
N THR A 207 8.00 -6.36 -4.90
CA THR A 207 6.89 -5.89 -5.75
C THR A 207 7.22 -4.56 -6.42
N GLY A 208 7.81 -3.61 -5.69
CA GLY A 208 8.26 -2.33 -6.25
C GLY A 208 9.34 -2.48 -7.32
N ARG A 209 10.36 -3.33 -7.07
CA ARG A 209 11.41 -3.66 -8.06
C ARG A 209 10.86 -4.32 -9.33
N ASN A 210 9.79 -5.10 -9.18
CA ASN A 210 9.17 -5.83 -10.28
C ASN A 210 8.04 -5.05 -10.97
N MET A 211 7.57 -3.94 -10.40
CA MET A 211 6.43 -3.15 -10.93
C MET A 211 6.59 -2.76 -12.40
N TYR A 212 7.85 -2.49 -12.82
CA TYR A 212 8.20 -2.11 -14.18
C TYR A 212 8.97 -3.21 -14.94
N LYS A 213 9.13 -4.42 -14.39
CA LYS A 213 9.72 -5.53 -15.16
C LYS A 213 8.67 -6.08 -16.12
N ALA A 214 9.01 -6.11 -17.41
CA ALA A 214 8.13 -6.68 -18.42
C ALA A 214 8.02 -8.20 -18.24
N LYS A 215 6.82 -8.69 -17.94
CA LYS A 215 6.54 -10.12 -18.00
C LYS A 215 6.39 -10.55 -19.45
N ILE A 216 7.35 -11.33 -19.94
CA ILE A 216 7.26 -11.96 -21.27
C ILE A 216 6.40 -13.22 -21.10
N LEU A 217 5.20 -13.20 -21.68
CA LEU A 217 4.11 -14.17 -21.47
C LEU A 217 4.52 -15.66 -21.66
N PHE A 218 5.53 -15.92 -22.50
CA PHE A 218 6.00 -17.26 -22.80
C PHE A 218 7.26 -17.68 -22.02
N ILE A 219 8.09 -16.74 -21.56
CA ILE A 219 9.35 -17.05 -20.85
C ILE A 219 9.09 -17.33 -19.37
N GLY A 220 8.14 -16.63 -18.75
CA GLY A 220 7.80 -16.84 -17.33
C GLY A 220 7.25 -18.23 -17.00
N LYS A 221 6.86 -19.04 -17.99
CA LYS A 221 6.46 -20.45 -17.80
C LYS A 221 7.62 -21.43 -17.70
N PHE A 222 8.81 -21.06 -18.20
CA PHE A 222 9.98 -21.93 -18.24
C PHE A 222 11.10 -21.48 -17.30
N TRP A 223 11.01 -20.26 -16.75
CA TRP A 223 11.96 -19.73 -15.79
C TRP A 223 11.22 -18.84 -14.79
N GLU A 224 11.11 -19.29 -13.55
CA GLU A 224 10.64 -18.46 -12.43
C GLU A 224 11.80 -17.58 -11.94
N PRO A 225 11.70 -16.24 -12.02
CA PRO A 225 12.71 -15.35 -11.48
C PRO A 225 12.88 -15.57 -9.96
N ALA A 226 14.10 -15.43 -9.46
CA ALA A 226 14.39 -15.56 -8.01
C ALA A 226 13.49 -14.64 -7.15
N ASP A 227 13.16 -13.46 -7.66
CA ASP A 227 12.24 -12.52 -7.00
C ASP A 227 10.80 -13.09 -6.87
N GLU A 228 10.31 -13.88 -7.84
CA GLU A 228 8.98 -14.50 -7.76
C GLU A 228 8.98 -15.63 -6.71
N ILE A 229 10.03 -16.46 -6.70
CA ILE A 229 10.21 -17.52 -5.69
C ILE A 229 10.30 -16.91 -4.27
N GLU A 230 11.08 -15.84 -4.11
CA GLU A 230 11.22 -15.15 -2.82
C GLU A 230 9.89 -14.49 -2.39
N SER A 231 9.18 -13.86 -3.32
CA SER A 231 7.84 -13.27 -3.10
C SER A 231 6.85 -14.33 -2.62
N ASP A 232 6.80 -15.49 -3.27
CA ASP A 232 5.88 -16.58 -2.91
C ASP A 232 6.23 -17.19 -1.54
N LYS A 233 7.53 -17.35 -1.26
CA LYS A 233 8.00 -17.76 0.07
C LYS A 233 7.59 -16.77 1.15
N LEU A 234 7.77 -15.47 0.93
CA LEU A 234 7.35 -14.42 1.85
C LEU A 234 5.83 -14.41 2.03
N ALA A 235 5.06 -14.50 0.95
CA ALA A 235 3.60 -14.52 0.99
C ALA A 235 3.06 -15.71 1.80
N LYS A 236 3.71 -16.88 1.70
CA LYS A 236 3.42 -18.08 2.49
C LYS A 236 3.79 -17.89 3.96
N MET A 237 4.99 -17.40 4.28
CA MET A 237 5.39 -17.17 5.67
C MET A 237 4.50 -16.13 6.39
N ILE A 238 4.07 -15.07 5.68
CA ILE A 238 3.11 -14.10 6.21
C ILE A 238 1.75 -14.77 6.44
N HIS A 239 1.28 -15.55 5.47
CA HIS A 239 0.04 -16.31 5.62
C HIS A 239 0.07 -17.20 6.87
N ASP A 240 1.14 -17.98 7.05
CA ASP A 240 1.29 -18.89 8.18
C ASP A 240 1.38 -18.15 9.51
N SER A 241 2.03 -16.99 9.54
CA SER A 241 2.13 -16.14 10.74
C SER A 241 0.77 -15.55 11.13
N VAL A 242 -0.01 -15.05 10.16
CA VAL A 242 -1.38 -14.58 10.42
C VAL A 242 -2.27 -15.73 10.88
N MET A 243 -2.15 -16.92 10.26
CA MET A 243 -2.90 -18.10 10.68
C MET A 243 -2.56 -18.55 12.09
N LYS A 244 -1.32 -18.39 12.53
CA LYS A 244 -0.92 -18.64 13.93
C LYS A 244 -1.68 -17.71 14.89
N ILE A 245 -1.76 -16.41 14.56
CA ILE A 245 -2.49 -15.42 15.38
C ILE A 245 -3.99 -15.77 15.43
N VAL A 246 -4.58 -16.15 14.29
CA VAL A 246 -5.98 -16.61 14.21
C VAL A 246 -6.21 -17.81 15.14
N LYS A 247 -5.38 -18.85 15.04
CA LYS A 247 -5.51 -20.07 15.85
C LYS A 247 -5.35 -19.79 17.35
N GLN A 248 -4.35 -19.00 17.73
CA GLN A 248 -4.15 -18.59 19.13
C GLN A 248 -5.40 -17.88 19.69
N LYS A 249 -6.09 -17.09 18.86
CA LYS A 249 -7.29 -16.37 19.26
C LYS A 249 -8.51 -17.30 19.35
N GLU A 250 -8.62 -18.26 18.45
CA GLU A 250 -9.63 -19.34 18.52
C GLU A 250 -9.44 -20.21 19.76
N GLU A 251 -8.22 -20.63 20.04
CA GLU A 251 -7.89 -21.44 21.22
C GLU A 251 -8.32 -20.75 22.52
N LYS A 252 -8.04 -19.45 22.70
CA LYS A 252 -8.46 -18.69 23.88
C LYS A 252 -9.98 -18.66 24.10
N VAL A 253 -10.76 -18.64 23.03
CA VAL A 253 -12.23 -18.70 23.12
C VAL A 253 -12.68 -20.12 23.46
N MET A 254 -12.05 -21.13 22.86
CA MET A 254 -12.37 -22.54 23.11
C MET A 254 -12.02 -22.99 24.54
N THR A 255 -10.92 -22.48 25.10
CA THR A 255 -10.49 -22.78 26.48
C THR A 255 -11.24 -21.96 27.55
N ARG A 256 -12.19 -21.10 27.13
CA ARG A 256 -12.93 -20.15 27.99
C ARG A 256 -12.04 -19.13 28.72
N GLU A 257 -10.84 -18.87 28.20
CA GLU A 257 -10.00 -17.74 28.64
C GLU A 257 -10.55 -16.40 28.14
N ALA A 258 -11.38 -16.41 27.08
CA ALA A 258 -12.12 -15.27 26.57
C ALA A 258 -13.55 -15.67 26.19
N ASP A 259 -14.53 -14.82 26.53
CA ASP A 259 -15.96 -15.08 26.23
C ASP A 259 -16.33 -14.90 24.75
N ASN A 260 -15.50 -14.18 23.98
CA ASN A 260 -15.71 -13.93 22.56
C ASN A 260 -14.38 -13.58 21.87
N PHE A 261 -14.40 -13.49 20.54
CA PHE A 261 -13.23 -13.11 19.74
C PHE A 261 -12.77 -11.66 19.92
N GLY A 262 -13.44 -10.86 20.76
CA GLY A 262 -13.15 -9.44 20.94
C GLY A 262 -13.82 -8.55 19.90
N ARG A 263 -13.71 -7.24 20.12
CA ARG A 263 -14.22 -6.18 19.23
C ARG A 263 -13.13 -5.51 18.38
N ASP A 264 -11.89 -5.99 18.49
CA ASP A 264 -10.80 -5.54 17.61
C ASP A 264 -11.01 -6.02 16.17
N PHE A 265 -10.23 -5.48 15.23
CA PHE A 265 -10.38 -5.75 13.79
C PHE A 265 -10.35 -7.25 13.47
N LEU A 266 -9.40 -8.00 14.03
CA LEU A 266 -9.34 -9.45 13.85
C LEU A 266 -10.53 -10.16 14.49
N GLY A 267 -10.95 -9.74 15.68
CA GLY A 267 -12.12 -10.29 16.36
C GLY A 267 -13.38 -10.17 15.53
N LEU A 268 -13.60 -9.01 14.91
CA LEU A 268 -14.73 -8.78 13.99
C LEU A 268 -14.65 -9.65 12.73
N LEU A 269 -13.46 -9.83 12.16
CA LEU A 269 -13.26 -10.75 11.04
C LEU A 269 -13.52 -12.20 11.42
N LEU A 270 -13.11 -12.63 12.62
CA LEU A 270 -13.33 -13.99 13.12
C LEU A 270 -14.81 -14.25 13.43
N ASN A 271 -15.51 -13.28 14.01
CA ASN A 271 -16.97 -13.37 14.20
C ASN A 271 -17.68 -13.60 12.85
N ALA A 272 -17.32 -12.84 11.82
CA ALA A 272 -17.87 -13.00 10.47
C ALA A 272 -17.38 -14.27 9.76
N TYR A 273 -16.21 -14.81 10.12
CA TYR A 273 -15.71 -16.09 9.62
C TYR A 273 -16.46 -17.29 10.22
N HIS A 274 -16.87 -17.19 11.48
CA HIS A 274 -17.64 -18.22 12.18
C HIS A 274 -19.16 -18.02 12.12
N ASP A 275 -19.63 -17.07 11.32
CA ASP A 275 -21.06 -16.76 11.20
C ASP A 275 -21.86 -17.99 10.71
N PRO A 276 -23.00 -18.33 11.34
CA PRO A 276 -23.83 -19.45 10.91
C PRO A 276 -24.50 -19.23 9.55
N ASP A 277 -24.72 -17.98 9.12
CA ASP A 277 -25.26 -17.68 7.80
C ASP A 277 -24.14 -17.73 6.75
N GLU A 278 -24.23 -18.68 5.81
CA GLU A 278 -23.26 -18.81 4.71
C GLU A 278 -23.14 -17.53 3.86
N LYS A 279 -24.20 -16.71 3.80
CA LYS A 279 -24.16 -15.42 3.10
C LYS A 279 -23.33 -14.38 3.86
N ILE A 280 -23.10 -14.54 5.16
CA ILE A 280 -22.31 -13.66 6.03
C ILE A 280 -20.95 -14.27 6.40
N ARG A 281 -20.81 -15.59 6.24
CA ARG A 281 -19.55 -16.31 6.42
C ARG A 281 -18.47 -15.81 5.47
N LEU A 282 -17.30 -15.48 6.04
CA LEU A 282 -16.10 -15.12 5.27
C LEU A 282 -15.26 -16.37 4.94
N SER A 283 -14.38 -16.27 3.93
CA SER A 283 -13.36 -17.29 3.72
C SER A 283 -12.12 -16.98 4.56
N ILE A 284 -11.39 -18.02 4.98
CA ILE A 284 -10.14 -17.83 5.72
C ILE A 284 -9.09 -17.07 4.91
N GLN A 285 -9.04 -17.30 3.59
CA GLN A 285 -8.17 -16.55 2.68
C GLN A 285 -8.47 -15.05 2.70
N TYR A 286 -9.75 -14.69 2.84
CA TYR A 286 -10.16 -13.30 2.96
C TYR A 286 -9.69 -12.69 4.29
N VAL A 287 -9.91 -13.38 5.42
CA VAL A 287 -9.42 -12.92 6.74
C VAL A 287 -7.92 -12.66 6.68
N VAL A 288 -7.13 -13.61 6.16
CA VAL A 288 -5.68 -13.45 6.02
C VAL A 288 -5.31 -12.29 5.09
N GLY A 289 -6.04 -12.12 3.99
CA GLY A 289 -5.85 -11.00 3.05
C GLY A 289 -6.06 -9.64 3.70
N GLU A 290 -7.13 -9.49 4.48
CA GLU A 290 -7.43 -8.26 5.21
C GLU A 290 -6.40 -7.97 6.30
N CYS A 291 -5.95 -8.99 7.04
CA CYS A 291 -4.87 -8.81 8.01
C CYS A 291 -3.59 -8.26 7.35
N LYS A 292 -3.18 -8.87 6.22
CA LYS A 292 -2.01 -8.42 5.43
C LYS A 292 -2.16 -6.96 4.97
N SER A 293 -3.34 -6.61 4.47
CA SER A 293 -3.66 -5.26 4.00
C SER A 293 -3.58 -4.24 5.14
N SER A 294 -4.18 -4.54 6.30
CA SER A 294 -4.21 -3.64 7.45
C SER A 294 -2.83 -3.39 8.06
N TYR A 295 -2.00 -4.43 8.20
CA TYR A 295 -0.59 -4.27 8.62
C TYR A 295 0.17 -3.35 7.66
N PHE A 296 0.05 -3.59 6.36
CA PHE A 296 0.75 -2.79 5.36
C PHE A 296 0.27 -1.33 5.34
N ALA A 297 -1.05 -1.11 5.36
CA ALA A 297 -1.67 0.19 5.26
C ALA A 297 -1.38 1.06 6.49
N GLY A 298 -1.54 0.51 7.70
CA GLY A 298 -1.42 1.25 8.95
C GLY A 298 0.02 1.63 9.32
N GLN A 299 1.01 0.89 8.84
CA GLN A 299 2.38 1.07 9.31
C GLN A 299 3.21 2.01 8.43
N LYS A 300 3.39 1.68 7.14
CA LYS A 300 4.27 2.47 6.25
C LYS A 300 3.83 3.92 6.13
N THR A 301 2.53 4.13 5.99
CA THR A 301 1.96 5.46 5.76
C THR A 301 2.09 6.33 7.01
N THR A 302 1.71 5.80 8.18
CA THR A 302 1.82 6.48 9.47
C THR A 302 3.27 6.75 9.84
N ASN A 303 4.19 5.80 9.63
CA ASN A 303 5.61 6.00 9.89
C ASN A 303 6.16 7.18 9.08
N SER A 304 5.89 7.19 7.76
CA SER A 304 6.31 8.29 6.90
C SER A 304 5.71 9.63 7.33
N LEU A 305 4.43 9.67 7.72
CA LEU A 305 3.77 10.88 8.20
C LEU A 305 4.43 11.42 9.48
N LEU A 306 4.70 10.55 10.46
CA LEU A 306 5.34 10.94 11.73
C LEU A 306 6.74 11.49 11.50
N ALA A 307 7.53 10.84 10.65
CA ALA A 307 8.88 11.29 10.32
C ALA A 307 8.88 12.68 9.66
N TRP A 308 8.02 12.91 8.66
CA TRP A 308 7.87 14.23 8.04
C TRP A 308 7.34 15.28 9.02
N THR A 309 6.39 14.92 9.88
CA THR A 309 5.82 15.83 10.87
C THR A 309 6.89 16.32 11.85
N ILE A 310 7.71 15.40 12.38
CA ILE A 310 8.79 15.76 13.32
C ILE A 310 9.88 16.57 12.64
N LEU A 311 10.26 16.23 11.40
CA LEU A 311 11.20 17.05 10.63
C LEU A 311 10.67 18.47 10.44
N LEU A 312 9.40 18.62 10.06
CA LEU A 312 8.77 19.92 9.88
C LEU A 312 8.68 20.72 11.17
N LEU A 313 8.37 20.07 12.30
CA LEU A 313 8.37 20.73 13.61
C LEU A 313 9.78 21.15 14.04
N ALA A 314 10.79 20.33 13.75
CA ALA A 314 12.18 20.62 14.09
C ALA A 314 12.71 21.86 13.35
N ILE A 315 12.28 22.09 12.10
CA ILE A 315 12.68 23.27 11.32
C ILE A 315 11.74 24.47 11.48
N ASN A 316 10.59 24.30 12.14
CA ASN A 316 9.60 25.36 12.41
C ASN A 316 9.30 25.47 13.91
N ALA A 317 10.25 26.02 14.68
CA ALA A 317 10.17 26.11 16.14
C ALA A 317 8.88 26.79 16.64
N ASP A 318 8.41 27.86 15.99
CA ASP A 318 7.18 28.56 16.36
C ASP A 318 5.95 27.64 16.35
N TRP A 319 5.86 26.72 15.38
CA TRP A 319 4.77 25.75 15.28
C TRP A 319 4.94 24.61 16.29
N GLN A 320 6.18 24.22 16.57
CA GLN A 320 6.47 23.26 17.63
C GLN A 320 6.04 23.78 19.01
N ASP A 321 6.30 25.05 19.32
CA ASP A 321 5.92 25.65 20.59
C ASP A 321 4.40 25.83 20.71
N LYS A 322 3.73 26.25 19.63
CA LYS A 322 2.25 26.29 19.58
C LYS A 322 1.62 24.93 19.80
N ALA A 323 2.16 23.89 19.15
CA ALA A 323 1.71 22.51 19.33
C ALA A 323 1.88 22.04 20.78
N ARG A 324 3.04 22.33 21.39
CA ARG A 324 3.31 21.99 22.79
C ARG A 324 2.36 22.73 23.74
N ALA A 325 2.14 24.02 23.52
CA ALA A 325 1.21 24.82 24.31
C ALA A 325 -0.23 24.29 24.24
N GLU A 326 -0.73 23.96 23.05
CA GLU A 326 -2.06 23.37 22.87
C GLU A 326 -2.21 22.03 23.62
N VAL A 327 -1.21 21.15 23.53
CA VAL A 327 -1.25 19.85 24.24
C VAL A 327 -1.26 20.06 25.76
N ILE A 328 -0.44 20.97 26.28
CA ILE A 328 -0.41 21.29 27.72
C ILE A 328 -1.73 21.92 28.17
N GLU A 329 -2.33 22.82 27.38
CA GLU A 329 -3.62 23.43 27.71
C GLU A 329 -4.74 22.40 27.78
N VAL A 330 -4.78 21.45 26.83
CA VAL A 330 -5.87 20.48 26.73
C VAL A 330 -5.71 19.32 27.72
N PHE A 331 -4.49 18.85 27.96
CA PHE A 331 -4.25 17.63 28.75
C PHE A 331 -3.44 17.85 30.04
N GLY A 332 -2.70 18.96 30.16
CA GLY A 332 -1.75 19.16 31.25
C GLY A 332 -0.76 18.00 31.34
N ASN A 333 -0.74 17.31 32.48
CA ASN A 333 0.09 16.13 32.74
C ASN A 333 -0.66 14.80 32.58
N GLN A 334 -1.88 14.82 32.03
CA GLN A 334 -2.69 13.62 31.84
C GLN A 334 -2.47 13.00 30.47
N ASN A 335 -2.68 11.69 30.39
CA ASN A 335 -2.65 10.98 29.12
C ASN A 335 -3.80 11.44 28.19
N PRO A 336 -3.60 11.42 26.86
CA PRO A 336 -4.63 11.81 25.91
C PRO A 336 -5.91 10.98 26.03
N ASN A 337 -7.06 11.61 25.80
CA ASN A 337 -8.36 10.94 25.76
C ASN A 337 -9.16 11.39 24.54
N SER A 338 -10.20 10.63 24.19
CA SER A 338 -10.97 10.88 22.95
C SER A 338 -11.58 12.28 22.85
N GLN A 339 -12.03 12.85 23.97
CA GLN A 339 -12.64 14.17 23.99
C GLN A 339 -11.61 15.29 23.84
N GLY A 340 -10.43 15.14 24.45
CA GLY A 340 -9.34 16.09 24.32
C GLY A 340 -8.70 16.05 22.93
N ILE A 341 -8.53 14.86 22.33
CA ILE A 341 -7.96 14.73 20.97
C ILE A 341 -8.78 15.53 19.95
N ALA A 342 -10.11 15.49 20.06
CA ALA A 342 -11.00 16.25 19.19
C ALA A 342 -10.87 17.79 19.31
N LYS A 343 -10.21 18.29 20.37
CA LYS A 343 -9.99 19.73 20.59
C LYS A 343 -8.64 20.24 20.06
N LEU A 344 -7.74 19.36 19.62
CA LEU A 344 -6.40 19.72 19.15
C LEU A 344 -6.43 20.30 17.73
N LYS A 345 -6.70 21.60 17.62
CA LYS A 345 -6.82 22.31 16.34
C LYS A 345 -5.47 22.52 15.68
N ILE A 346 -4.46 22.95 16.43
CA ILE A 346 -3.10 23.23 15.94
C ILE A 346 -2.43 21.94 15.48
N ILE A 347 -2.49 20.87 16.28
CA ILE A 347 -1.98 19.55 15.86
C ILE A 347 -2.67 19.07 14.58
N THR A 348 -3.99 19.24 14.48
CA THR A 348 -4.75 18.88 13.26
C THR A 348 -4.26 19.68 12.04
N MET A 349 -4.02 20.99 12.20
CA MET A 349 -3.47 21.83 11.13
C MET A 349 -2.08 21.35 10.70
N ILE A 350 -1.19 21.01 11.65
CA ILE A 350 0.16 20.52 11.38
C ILE A 350 0.12 19.19 10.61
N ILE A 351 -0.73 18.25 11.03
CA ILE A 351 -0.87 16.95 10.36
C ILE A 351 -1.38 17.14 8.94
N ASN A 352 -2.41 17.97 8.75
CA ASN A 352 -2.98 18.24 7.42
C ASN A 352 -1.97 18.93 6.50
N GLU A 353 -1.20 19.88 7.00
CA GLU A 353 -0.18 20.56 6.22
C GLU A 353 0.98 19.62 5.87
N THR A 354 1.38 18.74 6.80
CA THR A 354 2.34 17.66 6.51
C THR A 354 1.83 16.74 5.42
N LEU A 355 0.56 16.30 5.48
CA LEU A 355 -0.05 15.46 4.45
C LEU A 355 -0.15 16.16 3.09
N ARG A 356 -0.38 17.47 3.09
CA ARG A 356 -0.44 18.29 1.86
C ARG A 356 0.93 18.40 1.19
N LEU A 357 1.99 18.57 1.98
CA LEU A 357 3.36 18.73 1.49
C LEU A 357 4.05 17.39 1.18
N TYR A 358 3.85 16.40 2.05
CA TYR A 358 4.54 15.11 2.05
C TYR A 358 3.55 13.95 2.18
N PRO A 359 2.64 13.75 1.21
CA PRO A 359 1.66 12.67 1.26
C PRO A 359 2.38 11.31 1.17
N PRO A 360 2.16 10.36 2.11
CA PRO A 360 2.75 9.03 2.02
C PRO A 360 2.28 8.22 0.80
N VAL A 361 1.14 8.58 0.22
CA VAL A 361 0.55 7.95 -0.97
C VAL A 361 0.44 8.99 -2.09
N HIS A 362 1.16 8.76 -3.19
CA HIS A 362 1.30 9.75 -4.27
C HIS A 362 0.31 9.57 -5.43
N GLY A 363 -0.56 8.56 -5.38
CA GLY A 363 -1.51 8.27 -6.43
C GLY A 363 -2.32 7.03 -6.14
N VAL A 364 -3.43 6.85 -6.87
CA VAL A 364 -4.32 5.70 -6.70
C VAL A 364 -4.60 5.08 -8.06
N VAL A 365 -4.45 3.75 -8.14
CA VAL A 365 -4.68 2.99 -9.37
C VAL A 365 -6.14 2.56 -9.47
N ARG A 366 -6.71 2.64 -10.67
CA ARG A 366 -8.05 2.15 -11.02
C ARG A 366 -7.97 1.24 -12.24
N LYS A 367 -8.92 0.31 -12.34
CA LYS A 367 -9.10 -0.55 -13.52
C LYS A 367 -10.44 -0.21 -14.16
N VAL A 368 -10.39 0.09 -15.45
CA VAL A 368 -11.59 0.26 -16.28
C VAL A 368 -12.17 -1.13 -16.56
N GLU A 369 -13.39 -1.39 -16.13
CA GLU A 369 -14.04 -2.71 -16.25
C GLU A 369 -14.84 -2.87 -17.55
N ARG A 370 -15.27 -1.76 -18.15
CA ARG A 370 -16.02 -1.69 -19.41
C ARG A 370 -15.58 -0.48 -20.21
N GLU A 371 -15.80 -0.52 -21.52
CA GLU A 371 -15.62 0.65 -22.39
C GLU A 371 -16.53 1.80 -21.89
N VAL A 372 -15.97 3.00 -21.80
CA VAL A 372 -16.62 4.21 -21.25
C VAL A 372 -16.77 5.25 -22.34
#